data_AF-A0A349ALQ1-F1
#
_entry.id   AF-A0A349ALQ1-F1
#
_cell.length_a   1.000
_cell.length_b   1.000
_cell.length_c   1.000
_cell.angle_alpha   90.00
_cell.angle_beta   90.00
_cell.angle_gamma   90.00
#
_symmetry.space_group_name_H-M   'P 1'
#
loop_
_entity.id
_entity.type
_entity.pdbx_description
1 polymer ?
#
loop_
_entity_poly.entity_id
_entity_poly.type
_entity_poly.pdbx_seq_one_letter_code
_entity_poly.pdbx_strand_id
1 'polypeptide(L)' 'LREVEKKLEIKAGETTPDMEYTLETVSCMGACVLAPVIMVDDEIHGQMTPQKVIEVFSEEQKR' A
#
# COMPACT_ATOMS: atom_id res chain seq x y z
N LEU A 1 1.48 -6.87 -2.79
CA LEU A 1 1.94 -6.41 -4.12
C LEU A 1 0.90 -6.66 -5.20
N ARG A 2 0.68 -7.89 -5.70
CA ARG A 2 -0.29 -8.16 -6.79
C ARG A 2 -1.70 -7.57 -6.61
N GLU A 3 -2.24 -7.64 -5.39
CA GLU A 3 -3.56 -7.07 -5.08
C GLU A 3 -3.58 -5.54 -5.21
N VAL A 4 -2.51 -4.88 -4.74
CA VAL A 4 -2.33 -3.42 -4.81
C VAL A 4 -2.16 -2.98 -6.26
N GLU A 5 -1.32 -3.70 -7.02
CA GLU A 5 -1.10 -3.43 -8.45
C GLU A 5 -2.39 -3.57 -9.27
N LYS A 6 -3.21 -4.57 -8.96
CA LYS A 6 -4.53 -4.74 -9.58
C LYS A 6 -5.52 -3.65 -9.19
N LYS A 7 -5.47 -3.18 -7.94
CA LYS A 7 -6.42 -2.21 -7.41
C LYS A 7 -6.15 -0.80 -7.91
N LEU A 8 -4.88 -0.42 -8.02
CA LEU A 8 -4.43 0.88 -8.50
C LEU A 8 -4.12 0.88 -10.02
N GLU A 9 -4.19 -0.28 -10.68
CA GLU A 9 -3.86 -0.48 -12.10
C GLU A 9 -2.46 0.02 -12.51
N ILE A 10 -1.51 0.04 -11.56
CA ILE A 10 -0.12 0.46 -11.75
C ILE A 10 0.85 -0.63 -11.27
N LYS A 11 2.11 -0.54 -11.71
CA LYS A 11 3.18 -1.42 -11.22
C LYS A 11 3.99 -0.77 -10.11
N ALA A 12 4.74 -1.59 -9.39
CA ALA A 12 5.76 -1.10 -8.47
C ALA A 12 6.76 -0.19 -9.19
N GLY A 13 6.92 1.02 -8.67
CA GLY A 13 7.73 2.11 -9.21
C GLY A 13 6.95 3.14 -10.03
N GLU A 14 5.63 2.99 -10.19
CA GLU A 14 4.79 3.92 -10.94
C GLU A 14 3.85 4.73 -10.02
N THR A 15 3.41 5.87 -10.54
CA THR A 15 2.41 6.74 -9.92
C THR A 15 1.09 6.57 -10.66
N THR A 16 -0.01 6.51 -9.90
CA THR A 16 -1.37 6.48 -10.45
C THR A 16 -1.65 7.70 -11.33
N PRO A 17 -2.49 7.57 -12.37
CA PRO A 17 -2.83 8.68 -13.26
C PRO A 17 -3.54 9.83 -12.55
N ASP A 18 -4.22 9.55 -11.44
CA ASP A 18 -4.88 10.54 -10.58
C ASP A 18 -3.90 11.33 -9.70
N MET A 19 -2.60 10.99 -9.73
CA MET A 19 -1.53 11.60 -8.93
C MET A 19 -1.72 11.49 -7.41
N GLU A 20 -2.66 10.68 -6.93
CA GLU A 20 -2.93 10.49 -5.50
C GLU A 20 -1.99 9.47 -4.84
N TYR A 21 -1.62 8.41 -5.57
CA TYR A 21 -0.82 7.31 -5.01
C TYR A 21 0.41 6.99 -5.87
N THR A 22 1.55 6.81 -5.22
CA THR A 22 2.77 6.24 -5.83
C THR A 22 3.07 4.90 -5.18
N LEU A 23 3.19 3.85 -5.99
CA LEU A 23 3.50 2.51 -5.49
C LEU A 23 5.01 2.30 -5.50
N GLU A 24 5.67 2.40 -4.35
CA GLU A 24 7.11 2.11 -4.24
C GLU A 24 7.39 0.84 -3.44
N THR A 25 8.38 0.06 -3.89
CA THR A 25 8.86 -1.11 -3.17
C THR A 25 10.10 -0.75 -2.36
N VAL A 26 9.98 -0.77 -1.04
CA VAL A 26 11.11 -0.56 -0.13
C VAL A 26 11.63 -1.91 0.35
N SER A 27 12.95 -2.08 0.37
CA SER A 27 13.61 -3.31 0.78
C SER A 27 13.58 -3.55 2.30
N CYS A 28 13.57 -2.48 3.10
CA CYS A 28 13.47 -2.56 4.56
C CYS A 28 12.76 -1.33 5.12
N MET A 29 11.67 -1.55 5.87
CA MET A 29 11.00 -0.50 6.65
C MET A 29 11.28 -0.61 8.16
N GLY A 30 12.23 -1.46 8.58
CA GLY A 30 12.56 -1.66 10.00
C GLY A 30 11.47 -2.35 10.84
N ALA A 31 10.34 -2.70 10.25
CA ALA A 31 9.18 -3.33 10.90
C ALA A 31 9.13 -4.85 10.67
N CYS A 32 10.27 -5.55 10.79
CA CYS A 32 10.37 -6.98 10.49
C CYS A 32 9.39 -7.85 11.32
N VAL A 33 9.07 -7.42 12.55
CA VAL A 33 8.12 -8.10 13.44
C VAL A 33 6.68 -8.02 12.95
N LEU A 34 6.38 -7.02 12.12
CA LEU A 34 5.03 -6.73 11.61
C LEU A 34 4.87 -7.06 10.12
N ALA A 35 5.83 -7.80 9.54
CA ALA A 35 5.74 -8.24 8.15
C ALA A 35 4.48 -9.11 7.94
N PRO A 36 3.74 -8.96 6.82
CA PRO A 36 3.88 -7.98 5.75
C PRO A 36 3.45 -6.57 6.20
N VAL A 37 4.22 -5.55 5.81
CA VAL A 37 3.99 -4.16 6.19
C VAL A 37 3.85 -3.29 4.93
N ILE A 38 2.91 -2.34 4.95
CA ILE A 38 2.78 -1.28 3.95
C ILE A 38 2.76 0.06 4.69
N MET A 39 3.17 1.11 4.00
CA MET A 39 3.06 2.48 4.48
C MET A 39 2.17 3.25 3.51
N VAL A 40 1.15 3.92 4.05
CA VAL A 40 0.22 4.77 3.28
C VAL A 40 0.15 6.10 4.03
N ASP A 41 0.41 7.22 3.34
CA ASP A 41 0.38 8.57 3.93
C ASP A 41 1.18 8.70 5.25
N ASP A 42 2.37 8.10 5.29
CA ASP A 42 3.27 8.02 6.46
C ASP A 42 2.80 7.08 7.59
N GLU A 43 1.65 6.41 7.45
CA GLU A 43 1.11 5.47 8.44
C GLU A 43 1.60 4.02 8.30
N ILE A 44 2.09 3.54 9.43
CA ILE A 44 2.48 2.19 9.88
C ILE A 44 1.49 1.02 9.73
N HIS A 45 1.13 0.51 8.55
CA HIS A 45 0.21 -0.65 8.50
C HIS A 45 0.93 -2.01 8.48
N GLY A 46 1.04 -2.62 9.66
CA GLY A 46 1.56 -3.97 9.86
C GLY A 46 0.53 -5.10 9.74
N GLN A 47 1.00 -6.34 9.64
CA GLN A 47 0.17 -7.55 9.53
C GLN A 47 -0.87 -7.47 8.41
N MET A 48 -0.40 -7.03 7.24
CA MET A 48 -1.25 -6.80 6.09
C MET A 48 -1.69 -8.10 5.43
N THR A 49 -2.97 -8.15 5.10
CA THR A 49 -3.60 -9.23 4.35
C THR A 49 -4.26 -8.63 3.10
N PRO A 50 -4.52 -9.43 2.05
CA PRO A 50 -5.22 -8.98 0.84
C PRO A 50 -6.51 -8.20 1.16
N GLN A 51 -7.28 -8.67 2.14
CA GLN A 51 -8.52 -8.02 2.59
C GLN A 51 -8.26 -6.67 3.26
N LYS A 52 -7.31 -6.61 4.21
CA LYS A 52 -6.95 -5.37 4.90
C LYS A 52 -6.42 -4.30 3.95
N VAL A 53 -5.68 -4.70 2.93
CA VAL A 53 -5.21 -3.78 1.89
C VAL A 53 -6.40 -3.09 1.22
N ILE A 54 -7.45 -3.83 0.87
CA ILE A 54 -8.66 -3.26 0.28
C ILE A 54 -9.38 -2.33 1.28
N GLU A 55 -9.41 -2.70 2.56
CA GLU A 55 -10.00 -1.86 3.62
C GLU A 55 -9.27 -0.53 3.76
N VAL A 56 -7.94 -0.53 3.87
CA VAL A 56 -7.12 0.69 4.00
C VAL A 56 -7.34 1.64 2.81
N PHE A 57 -7.30 1.14 1.57
CA PHE A 57 -7.62 1.97 0.41
C PHE A 57 -9.08 2.47 0.36
N SER A 58 -10.01 1.79 1.04
CA SER A 58 -11.42 2.21 1.11
C SER A 58 -11.67 3.23 2.23
N GLU A 59 -10.87 3.18 3.30
CA GLU A 59 -10.91 4.14 4.41
C GLU A 59 -10.26 5.46 4.01
N GLU A 60 -9.10 5.44 3.35
CA GLU A 60 -8.43 6.67 2.88
C GLU A 60 -9.29 7.44 1.86
N GLN A 61 -10.00 6.75 0.97
CA GLN A 61 -10.85 7.38 -0.05
C GLN A 61 -12.09 8.07 0.54
N LYS A 62 -12.35 7.90 1.84
CA LYS A 62 -13.45 8.57 2.57
C LYS A 62 -13.01 9.81 3.35
N ARG A 63 -11.71 10.08 3.46
CA ARG A 63 -11.17 11.23 4.20
C ARG A 63 -11.08 12.46 3.31
#